data_AF-A0A962VW07-F1
#
_entry.id   AF-A0A962VW07-F1
#
_cell.length_a   1.000
_cell.length_b   1.000
_cell.length_c   1.000
_cell.angle_alpha   90.00
_cell.angle_beta   90.00
_cell.angle_gamma   90.00
#
_symmetry.space_group_name_H-M   'P 1'
#
loop_
_entity.id
_entity.type
_entity.pdbx_description
1 polymer ?
#
loop_
_entity_poly.entity_id
_entity_poly.type
_entity_poly.pdbx_seq_one_letter_code
_entity_poly.pdbx_strand_id
1 'polypeptide(L)' 'MDQIFYSLVGICIVLLLGDLLYHKHATFGFESWFGFFAWYGFICCVALVLLAKQMRKVVKRDEDYYGD' A
#
# COMPACT_ATOMS: atom_id res chain seq x y z
N MET A 1 -18.99 8.25 6.61
CA MET A 1 -17.88 7.94 5.68
C MET A 1 -16.52 7.96 6.38
N ASP A 2 -16.46 8.42 7.63
CA ASP A 2 -15.22 8.72 8.36
C ASP A 2 -14.59 7.51 9.03
N GLN A 3 -15.36 6.46 9.34
CA GLN A 3 -14.85 5.27 10.05
C GLN A 3 -13.76 4.52 9.28
N ILE A 4 -13.88 4.41 7.95
CA ILE A 4 -12.87 3.75 7.11
C ILE A 4 -11.58 4.59 7.08
N PHE A 5 -11.71 5.92 7.06
CA PHE A 5 -10.59 6.85 7.08
C PHE A 5 -9.83 6.78 8.41
N TYR A 6 -10.53 6.80 9.54
CA TYR A 6 -9.92 6.65 10.87
C TYR A 6 -9.25 5.29 11.06
N SER A 7 -9.87 4.20 10.59
CA SER A 7 -9.27 2.86 10.63
C SER A 7 -8.00 2.77 9.78
N LEU A 8 -8.00 3.35 8.58
CA LEU A 8 -6.82 3.41 7.72
C LEU A 8 -5.68 4.19 8.40
N VAL A 9 -5.99 5.37 8.94
CA VAL A 9 -5.02 6.22 9.65
C VAL A 9 -4.45 5.50 10.88
N GLY A 10 -5.30 4.83 11.66
CA GLY A 10 -4.88 4.06 12.83
C GLY A 10 -3.92 2.92 12.47
N ILE A 11 -4.23 2.16 11.42
CA ILE A 11 -3.37 1.09 10.90
C ILE A 11 -2.02 1.68 10.43
N CYS A 12 -2.02 2.78 9.68
CA CYS A 12 -0.79 3.45 9.25
C CYS A 12 0.11 3.87 10.43
N ILE A 13 -0.47 4.40 11.52
CA ILE A 13 0.28 4.79 12.72
C ILE A 13 0.89 3.57 13.42
N VAL A 14 0.12 2.48 13.55
CA VAL A 14 0.60 1.24 14.18
C VAL A 14 1.75 0.62 13.38
N LEU A 15 1.65 0.59 12.05
CA LEU A 15 2.74 0.14 11.18
C LEU A 15 3.98 1.03 11.29
N LEU A 16 3.81 2.35 11.39
CA LEU A 16 4.92 3.30 11.61
C LEU A 16 5.65 3.03 12.93
N LEU A 17 4.90 2.80 14.01
CA LEU A 17 5.47 2.48 15.32
C LEU A 17 6.17 1.11 15.32
N GLY A 18 5.62 0.13 14.59
CA GLY A 18 6.27 -1.17 14.40
C GLY A 18 7.59 -1.09 13.66
N ASP A 19 7.69 -0.22 12.64
CA ASP A 19 8.93 0.02 11.90
C ASP A 19 9.97 0.76 12.76
N LEU A 20 9.54 1.61 13.69
CA LEU A 20 10.41 2.32 14.65
C LEU A 20 11.07 1.38 15.68
N LEU A 21 10.38 0.29 16.04
CA LEU A 21 10.88 -0.73 16.97
C LEU A 21 11.81 -1.74 16.27
N TYR A 22 11.75 -1.85 14.94
CA TYR A 22 12.50 -2.85 14.19
C TYR A 22 13.81 -2.25 13.65
N HIS A 23 14.93 -2.56 14.32
CA HIS A 23 16.27 -2.22 13.85
C HIS A 23 16.58 -3.00 12.56
N LYS A 24 16.46 -2.35 11.40
CA LYS A 24 16.79 -2.97 10.12
C LYS A 24 18.30 -3.04 9.95
N HIS A 25 18.79 -4.24 9.66
CA HIS A 25 20.18 -4.51 9.33
C HIS A 25 20.46 -3.96 7.92
N ALA A 26 20.62 -2.64 7.83
CA ALA A 26 20.88 -1.90 6.61
C ALA A 26 22.19 -2.38 5.99
N THR A 27 22.12 -2.96 4.79
CA THR A 27 23.30 -3.41 4.05
C THR A 27 23.76 -2.32 3.05
N PHE A 28 22.88 -1.36 2.74
CA PHE A 28 23.12 -0.25 1.84
C PHE A 28 22.96 1.12 2.53
N GLY A 29 23.82 2.09 2.17
CA GLY A 29 23.90 3.41 2.80
C GLY A 29 22.64 4.31 2.68
N PHE A 30 21.69 3.95 1.82
CA PHE A 30 20.40 4.64 1.68
C PHE A 30 19.30 4.12 2.62
N GLU A 31 19.48 2.93 3.21
CA GLU A 31 18.52 2.34 4.17
C GLU A 31 18.56 3.04 5.56
N SER A 32 19.59 3.86 5.81
CA SER A 32 19.74 4.64 7.04
C SER A 32 18.87 5.92 7.08
N TRP A 33 18.13 6.23 6.01
CA TRP A 33 17.32 7.44 5.97
C TRP A 33 16.08 7.29 6.84
N PHE A 34 15.90 8.20 7.80
CA PHE A 34 14.83 8.15 8.78
C PHE A 34 13.46 8.08 8.07
N GLY A 35 12.71 7.00 8.30
CA GLY A 35 11.40 6.78 7.70
C GLY A 35 11.39 6.26 6.26
N PHE A 36 12.54 5.83 5.70
CA PHE A 36 12.60 5.27 4.33
C PHE A 36 11.60 4.13 4.12
N PHE A 37 11.54 3.18 5.05
CA PHE A 37 10.65 2.03 4.96
C PHE A 37 9.17 2.39 5.16
N ALA A 38 8.87 3.38 6.01
CA ALA A 38 7.52 3.89 6.17
C ALA A 38 7.00 4.53 4.87
N TRP A 39 7.80 5.37 4.22
CA TRP A 39 7.48 5.96 2.92
C TRP A 39 7.38 4.91 1.82
N TYR A 40 8.36 4.00 1.74
CA TYR A 40 8.38 2.94 0.74
C TYR A 40 7.15 2.03 0.86
N GLY A 41 6.82 1.56 2.07
CA GLY A 41 5.65 0.74 2.33
C GLY A 41 4.34 1.46 1.96
N PHE A 42 4.21 2.73 2.32
CA PHE A 42 3.06 3.54 1.97
C PHE A 42 2.91 3.69 0.44
N ILE A 43 3.99 4.04 -0.26
CA ILE A 43 4.01 4.20 -1.71
C ILE A 43 3.68 2.88 -2.40
N CYS A 44 4.28 1.75 -1.98
CA CYS A 44 3.96 0.42 -2.50
C CYS A 44 2.48 0.07 -2.32
N CYS A 45 1.91 0.36 -1.15
CA CYS A 45 0.51 0.06 -0.87
C CYS A 45 -0.44 0.89 -1.75
N VAL A 46 -0.20 2.19 -1.87
CA VAL A 46 -0.98 3.08 -2.77
C VAL A 46 -0.81 2.64 -4.22
N ALA A 47 0.41 2.33 -4.66
CA ALA A 47 0.68 1.85 -6.02
C ALA A 47 -0.09 0.55 -6.31
N LEU A 48 -0.09 -0.43 -5.40
CA LEU A 48 -0.84 -1.68 -5.55
C LEU A 48 -2.35 -1.43 -5.73
N VAL A 49 -2.95 -0.54 -4.94
CA VAL A 49 -4.37 -0.20 -5.04
C VAL A 49 -4.69 0.50 -6.37
N LEU A 50 -3.83 1.43 -6.79
CA LEU A 50 -3.98 2.12 -8.09
C LEU A 50 -3.86 1.16 -9.26
N LEU A 51 -2.87 0.25 -9.21
CA LEU A 51 -2.69 -0.81 -10.20
C LEU A 51 -3.90 -1.74 -10.23
N ALA A 52 -4.42 -2.18 -9.09
CA ALA A 52 -5.63 -3.01 -9.03
C ALA A 52 -6.85 -2.30 -9.64
N LYS A 53 -7.00 -1.00 -9.36
CA LYS A 53 -8.07 -0.17 -9.97
C LYS A 53 -7.92 -0.07 -11.49
N GLN A 54 -6.69 0.02 -11.99
CA GLN A 54 -6.42 0.06 -13.43
C GLN A 54 -6.62 -1.31 -14.08
N MET A 55 -6.16 -2.39 -13.44
CA MET A 55 -6.44 -3.77 -13.86
C MET A 55 -7.93 -4.05 -13.92
N ARG A 56 -8.74 -3.51 -13.00
CA ARG A 56 -10.20 -3.64 -13.06
C ARG A 56 -10.80 -3.12 -14.37
N LYS A 57 -10.19 -2.11 -15.03
CA LYS A 57 -10.65 -1.63 -16.34
C LYS A 57 -10.27 -2.61 -17.46
N VAL A 58 -9.07 -3.19 -17.39
CA VAL A 58 -8.57 -4.15 -18.39
C VAL A 58 -9.29 -5.49 -18.28
N VAL A 59 -9.56 -5.95 -17.05
CA VAL A 59 -10.27 -7.19 -16.75
C VAL A 59 -11.78 -7.02 -16.91
N LYS A 60 -12.30 -5.79 -17.06
CA LYS A 60 -13.72 -5.56 -17.27
C LYS A 60 -14.12 -6.22 -18.59
N ARG A 61 -14.68 -7.41 -18.47
CA ARG A 61 -15.11 -8.26 -19.57
C ARG A 61 -16.48 -7.78 -20.05
N ASP A 62 -16.67 -7.84 -21.36
CA ASP A 62 -17.94 -7.51 -21.99
C ASP A 62 -19.05 -8.43 -21.47
N GLU A 63 -20.24 -7.86 -21.27
CA GLU A 63 -21.39 -8.56 -20.68
C GLU A 63 -21.93 -9.66 -21.61
N ASP A 64 -21.59 -9.61 -22.90
CA ASP A 64 -22.08 -10.50 -23.96
C ASP A 64 -21.21 -11.77 -24.18
N TYR A 65 -20.26 -12.07 -23.27
CA TYR A 65 -19.35 -13.22 -23.43
C TYR A 65 -20.06 -14.58 -23.32
N TYR A 66 -21.18 -14.65 -22.61
CA TYR A 66 -22.08 -15.81 -22.61
C TYR A 66 -23.35 -15.39 -23.32
N GLY A 67 -23.26 -15.17 -24.63
CA GLY A 67 -24.46 -15.10 -25.47
C GLY A 67 -25.31 -16.37 -25.28
N ASP A 68 -26.60 -16.23 -25.56
CA ASP A 68 -27.43 -17.34 -26.06
C ASP A 68 -26.68 -18.14 -27.14
#